data_AF-A0A0Q6VW70-F1
#
_entry.id   AF-A0A0Q6VW70-F1
#
_cell.length_a   1.000
_cell.length_b   1.000
_cell.length_c   1.000
_cell.angle_alpha   90.00
_cell.angle_beta   90.00
_cell.angle_gamma   90.00
#
_symmetry.space_group_name_H-M   'P 1'
#
loop_
_entity.id
_entity.type
_entity.pdbx_description
1 polymer ?
#
loop_
_entity_poly.entity_id
_entity_poly.type
_entity_poly.pdbx_seq_one_letter_code
_entity_poly.pdbx_strand_id
1 'polypeptide(L)'
;MSCIVREEFIEAGVDRVLTQYRESPKLLHVIRTYLGQIADAHAAICNMPAYFDLQTAVGDQLTLIGKRMGFPRCHCVCDVQPVFGFACDDQPSSRPIVGFCEDGSWEGCGEDGISEICINDDETYRKLLISRSYQMQGLYGIEDLTNALRVIYGPTATVLDAGHGRVVLAPFRELNDAEMAILQIIPRVLPIAPGIVTRWHFGTFTVFGFGEGWGGFCEDWLPDGANLSTEADDLFVTEDDDFIITGPLTRGADWMCEIDLKPYSC
;
A
#
# COMPACT_ATOMS: atom_id res chain seq x y z
N MET A 1 21.71 -22.58 -3.97
CA MET A 1 22.40 -23.70 -3.28
C MET A 1 21.32 -24.72 -2.99
N SER A 2 21.45 -25.97 -3.45
CA SER A 2 20.44 -27.00 -3.21
C SER A 2 20.42 -27.38 -1.73
N CYS A 3 19.24 -27.49 -1.13
CA CYS A 3 19.11 -27.96 0.24
C CYS A 3 19.57 -29.43 0.31
N ILE A 4 20.31 -29.79 1.36
CA ILE A 4 20.76 -31.17 1.54
C ILE A 4 19.61 -32.04 2.04
N VAL A 5 19.56 -33.29 1.58
CA VAL A 5 18.70 -34.33 2.16
C VAL A 5 19.47 -34.94 3.34
N ARG A 6 18.84 -34.97 4.52
CA ARG A 6 19.49 -35.35 5.79
C ARG A 6 20.17 -36.71 5.70
N GLU A 7 19.42 -37.72 5.27
CA GLU A 7 19.88 -39.11 5.23
C GLU A 7 21.04 -39.29 4.25
N GLU A 8 20.94 -38.68 3.06
CA GLU A 8 21.99 -38.74 2.04
C GLU A 8 23.28 -38.08 2.52
N PHE A 9 23.18 -36.95 3.21
CA PHE A 9 24.34 -36.25 3.77
C PHE A 9 25.05 -37.07 4.86
N ILE A 10 24.28 -37.70 5.75
CA ILE A 10 24.83 -38.53 6.83
C ILE A 10 25.53 -39.76 6.25
N GLU A 11 24.88 -40.51 5.36
CA GLU A 11 25.46 -41.73 4.81
C GLU A 11 26.66 -41.41 3.90
N ALA A 12 26.62 -40.35 3.10
CA ALA A 12 27.78 -39.90 2.32
C ALA A 12 28.98 -39.51 3.22
N GLY A 13 28.73 -39.02 4.43
CA GLY A 13 29.78 -38.75 5.41
C GLY A 13 30.32 -40.02 6.08
N VAL A 14 29.45 -40.99 6.36
CA VAL A 14 29.83 -42.32 6.89
C VAL A 14 30.67 -43.10 5.87
N ASP A 15 30.33 -43.03 4.58
CA ASP A 15 31.05 -43.73 3.51
C ASP A 15 32.51 -43.27 3.34
N ARG A 16 32.84 -42.06 3.82
CA ARG A 16 34.20 -41.51 3.82
C ARG A 16 35.09 -42.05 4.94
N VAL A 17 34.53 -42.81 5.89
CA VAL A 17 35.31 -43.43 6.97
C VAL A 17 36.30 -44.44 6.38
N LEU A 18 37.58 -44.30 6.76
CA LEU A 18 38.66 -45.18 6.32
C LEU A 18 38.33 -46.65 6.62
N THR A 19 38.76 -47.55 5.74
CA THR A 19 38.41 -48.98 5.77
C THR A 19 38.69 -49.67 7.11
N GLN A 20 39.75 -49.24 7.83
CA GLN A 20 40.14 -49.77 9.13
C GLN A 20 39.09 -49.58 10.24
N TYR A 21 38.18 -48.60 10.10
CA TYR A 21 37.20 -48.26 11.12
C TYR A 21 35.74 -48.57 10.73
N ARG A 22 35.52 -49.22 9.58
CA ARG A 22 34.16 -49.55 9.09
C ARG A 22 33.39 -50.49 10.01
N GLU A 23 34.08 -51.29 10.81
CA GLU A 23 33.47 -52.25 11.73
C GLU A 23 33.34 -51.71 13.16
N SER A 24 33.67 -50.44 13.43
CA SER A 24 33.57 -49.86 14.78
C SER A 24 32.19 -49.21 15.01
N PRO A 25 31.21 -49.93 15.60
CA PRO A 25 29.84 -49.42 15.70
C PRO A 25 29.73 -48.16 16.55
N LYS A 26 30.59 -48.03 17.58
CA LYS A 26 30.62 -46.86 18.46
C LYS A 26 31.09 -45.61 17.71
N LEU A 27 32.14 -45.74 16.89
CA LEU A 27 32.64 -44.61 16.11
C LEU A 27 31.62 -44.19 15.05
N LEU A 28 31.04 -45.14 14.32
CA LEU A 28 30.02 -44.85 13.31
C LEU A 28 28.80 -44.16 13.93
N HIS A 29 28.37 -44.59 15.11
CA HIS A 29 27.27 -43.95 15.82
C HIS A 29 27.62 -42.50 16.19
N VAL A 30 28.81 -42.25 16.71
CA VAL A 30 29.28 -40.88 17.03
C VAL A 30 29.29 -40.00 15.78
N ILE A 31 29.84 -40.49 14.67
CA ILE A 31 29.88 -39.76 13.39
C ILE A 31 28.47 -39.45 12.89
N ARG A 32 27.56 -40.43 12.88
CA ARG A 32 26.16 -40.21 12.49
C ARG A 32 25.47 -39.16 13.35
N THR A 33 25.69 -39.19 14.67
CA THR A 33 25.10 -38.20 15.58
C THR A 33 25.61 -36.79 15.27
N TYR A 34 26.92 -36.61 15.08
CA TYR A 34 27.47 -35.28 14.75
C TYR A 34 27.07 -34.79 13.36
N LEU A 35 27.11 -35.65 12.34
CA LEU A 35 26.63 -35.31 10.99
C LEU A 35 25.13 -35.01 10.99
N GLY A 36 24.36 -35.70 11.84
CA GLY A 36 22.95 -35.41 12.06
C GLY A 36 22.71 -33.99 12.57
N GLN A 37 23.48 -33.55 13.57
CA GLN A 37 23.41 -32.17 14.09
C GLN A 37 23.79 -31.13 13.02
N ILE A 38 24.82 -31.42 12.21
CA ILE A 38 25.22 -30.55 11.10
C ILE A 38 24.11 -30.50 10.03
N ALA A 39 23.50 -31.63 9.72
CA ALA A 39 22.40 -31.70 8.77
C ALA A 39 21.18 -30.90 9.23
N ASP A 40 20.85 -30.99 10.53
CA ASP A 40 19.77 -30.21 11.15
C ASP A 40 20.05 -28.71 11.09
N ALA A 41 21.28 -28.29 11.41
CA ALA A 41 21.70 -26.89 11.30
C ALA A 41 21.63 -26.39 9.85
N HIS A 42 22.09 -27.19 8.89
CA HIS A 42 22.02 -26.84 7.48
C HIS A 42 20.56 -26.75 6.99
N ALA A 43 19.70 -27.68 7.38
CA ALA A 43 18.28 -27.64 7.04
C ALA A 43 17.61 -26.38 7.61
N ALA A 44 17.94 -25.99 8.85
CA ALA A 44 17.45 -24.75 9.45
C ALA A 44 17.92 -23.51 8.66
N ILE A 45 19.17 -23.46 8.22
CA ILE A 45 19.69 -22.36 7.39
C ILE A 45 18.98 -22.33 6.03
N CYS A 46 18.74 -23.49 5.42
CA CYS A 46 18.02 -23.59 4.15
C CYS A 46 16.56 -23.11 4.26
N ASN A 47 15.91 -23.34 5.39
CA ASN A 47 14.54 -22.89 5.63
C ASN A 47 14.46 -21.42 6.05
N MET A 48 15.57 -20.79 6.44
CA MET A 48 15.60 -19.41 6.92
C MET A 48 14.94 -18.41 5.95
N PRO A 49 15.19 -18.45 4.61
CA PRO A 49 14.55 -17.54 3.67
C PRO A 49 13.02 -17.66 3.62
N ALA A 50 12.47 -18.86 3.87
CA ALA A 50 11.02 -19.08 3.84
C ALA A 50 10.28 -18.31 4.95
N TYR A 51 10.95 -18.05 6.08
CA TYR A 51 10.38 -17.21 7.15
C TYR A 51 10.36 -15.71 6.80
N PHE A 52 11.10 -15.29 5.76
CA PHE A 52 11.14 -13.92 5.26
C PHE A 52 10.39 -13.76 3.93
N ASP A 53 9.53 -14.71 3.59
CA ASP A 53 8.63 -14.56 2.45
C ASP A 53 7.50 -13.59 2.80
N LEU A 54 7.34 -12.54 1.99
CA LEU A 54 6.31 -11.53 2.19
C LEU A 54 4.89 -12.12 2.18
N GLN A 55 4.66 -13.26 1.52
CA GLN A 55 3.35 -13.90 1.47
C GLN A 55 3.02 -14.69 2.74
N THR A 56 4.01 -15.14 3.51
CA THR A 56 3.80 -16.07 4.63
C THR A 56 4.36 -15.58 5.98
N ALA A 57 5.25 -14.59 5.98
CA ALA A 57 5.86 -14.05 7.19
C ALA A 57 4.80 -13.46 8.13
N VAL A 58 4.98 -13.63 9.44
CA VAL A 58 4.08 -13.13 10.49
C VAL A 58 4.89 -12.49 11.62
N GLY A 59 4.24 -11.64 12.42
CA GLY A 59 4.80 -11.00 13.61
C GLY A 59 6.10 -10.23 13.35
N ASP A 60 7.16 -10.60 14.09
CA ASP A 60 8.46 -9.93 14.03
C ASP A 60 9.15 -10.07 12.68
N GLN A 61 8.97 -11.20 11.97
CA GLN A 61 9.61 -11.38 10.67
C GLN A 61 9.06 -10.43 9.63
N LEU A 62 7.73 -10.26 9.60
CA LEU A 62 7.08 -9.27 8.75
C LEU A 62 7.51 -7.84 9.12
N THR A 63 7.65 -7.57 10.42
CA THR A 63 8.16 -6.29 10.93
C THR A 63 9.59 -6.00 10.46
N LEU A 64 10.46 -7.00 10.45
CA LEU A 64 11.83 -6.88 9.96
C LEU A 64 11.88 -6.61 8.46
N ILE A 65 11.03 -7.29 7.68
CA ILE A 65 10.88 -7.03 6.24
C ILE A 65 10.48 -5.58 6.02
N GLY A 66 9.42 -5.10 6.67
CA GLY A 66 8.95 -3.73 6.47
C GLY A 66 9.97 -2.67 6.90
N LYS A 67 10.70 -2.89 8.00
CA LYS A 67 11.82 -2.03 8.40
C LYS A 67 12.91 -1.96 7.33
N ARG A 68 13.22 -3.07 6.66
CA ARG A 68 14.19 -3.10 5.54
C ARG A 68 13.66 -2.43 4.28
N MET A 69 12.34 -2.44 4.06
CA MET A 69 11.67 -1.72 2.97
C MET A 69 11.48 -0.22 3.25
N GLY A 70 11.89 0.26 4.44
CA GLY A 70 11.74 1.66 4.86
C GLY A 70 10.33 2.01 5.33
N PHE A 71 9.52 1.01 5.68
CA PHE A 71 8.14 1.17 6.14
C PHE A 71 7.94 0.45 7.48
N PRO A 72 8.33 1.07 8.62
CA PRO A 72 8.13 0.48 9.96
C PRO A 72 6.63 0.35 10.29
N ARG A 73 6.25 -0.45 11.31
CA ARG A 73 4.84 -0.59 11.71
C ARG A 73 4.21 0.67 12.29
N CYS A 74 5.02 1.44 13.01
CA CYS A 74 4.58 2.65 13.66
C CYS A 74 5.09 3.85 12.87
N HIS A 75 4.17 4.77 12.61
CA HIS A 75 4.42 6.00 11.91
C HIS A 75 4.00 7.17 12.79
N CYS A 76 4.90 8.12 12.97
CA CYS A 76 4.49 9.46 13.36
C CYS A 76 3.55 9.98 12.25
N VAL A 77 2.39 10.50 12.62
CA VAL A 77 1.49 11.22 11.73
C VAL A 77 1.14 12.56 12.38
N CYS A 78 0.71 13.51 11.55
CA CYS A 78 0.17 14.76 12.06
C CYS A 78 -1.28 14.48 12.48
N ASP A 79 -1.53 14.47 13.78
CA ASP A 79 -2.89 14.49 14.28
C ASP A 79 -3.40 15.93 14.30
N VAL A 80 -4.64 16.12 13.85
CA VAL A 80 -5.31 17.41 13.98
C VAL A 80 -5.86 17.45 15.40
N GLN A 81 -5.05 17.95 16.34
CA GLN A 81 -5.46 18.03 17.73
C GLN A 81 -6.81 18.73 17.84
N PRO A 82 -7.81 18.09 18.49
CA PRO A 82 -9.08 18.74 18.72
C PRO A 82 -8.84 19.99 19.55
N VAL A 83 -9.37 21.10 19.06
CA VAL A 83 -9.20 22.39 19.71
C VAL A 83 -10.34 22.63 20.68
N PHE A 84 -10.00 23.13 21.86
CA PHE A 84 -10.99 23.61 22.79
C PHE A 84 -11.70 24.84 22.19
N GLY A 85 -13.03 24.80 22.07
CA GLY A 85 -13.77 25.93 21.50
C GLY A 85 -15.28 25.77 21.52
N PHE A 86 -15.95 26.76 20.96
CA PHE A 86 -17.38 26.71 20.68
C PHE A 86 -17.55 26.61 19.17
N ALA A 87 -18.35 25.66 18.70
CA ALA A 87 -18.76 25.65 17.30
C ALA A 87 -19.51 26.96 17.02
N CYS A 88 -18.96 27.81 16.16
CA CYS A 88 -19.70 28.95 15.64
C CYS A 88 -20.69 28.40 14.62
N ASP A 89 -21.99 28.65 14.86
CA ASP A 89 -23.01 28.36 13.85
C ASP A 89 -22.59 29.03 12.52
N ASP A 90 -22.61 28.23 11.45
CA ASP A 90 -22.29 28.62 10.07
C ASP A 90 -20.81 28.80 9.68
N GLN A 91 -19.83 28.51 10.55
CA GLN A 91 -18.42 28.46 10.13
C GLN A 91 -17.83 27.04 10.20
N PRO A 92 -17.42 26.45 9.06
CA PRO A 92 -16.73 25.17 9.07
C PRO A 92 -15.37 25.33 9.74
N SER A 93 -15.20 24.69 10.90
CA SER A 93 -13.89 24.55 11.53
C SER A 93 -13.05 23.54 10.78
N SER A 94 -11.77 23.85 10.57
CA SER A 94 -10.79 22.90 10.02
C SER A 94 -10.34 21.84 11.03
N ARG A 95 -10.68 22.01 12.30
CA ARG A 95 -10.30 21.12 13.41
C ARG A 95 -11.53 20.67 14.19
N PRO A 96 -11.57 19.42 14.71
CA PRO A 96 -12.63 19.00 15.60
C PRO A 96 -12.65 19.89 16.84
N ILE A 97 -13.80 20.49 17.15
CA ILE A 97 -13.99 21.34 18.33
C ILE A 97 -14.58 20.47 19.43
N VAL A 98 -13.92 20.41 20.58
CA VAL A 98 -14.33 19.59 21.73
C VAL A 98 -14.68 20.45 22.95
N GLY A 99 -15.53 19.92 23.81
CA GLY A 99 -16.03 20.60 25.01
C GLY A 99 -15.02 20.66 26.17
N PHE A 100 -15.35 21.37 27.25
CA PHE A 100 -14.42 21.60 28.39
C PHE A 100 -14.06 20.33 29.17
N CYS A 101 -14.82 19.25 28.95
CA CYS A 101 -14.66 17.96 29.63
C CYS A 101 -14.05 16.89 28.72
N GLU A 102 -13.65 17.25 27.51
CA GLU A 102 -13.06 16.37 26.51
C GLU A 102 -11.57 16.72 26.35
N ASP A 103 -10.74 15.75 25.95
CA ASP A 103 -9.31 15.96 25.75
C ASP A 103 -9.07 16.85 24.52
N GLY A 104 -8.98 18.17 24.73
CA GLY A 104 -8.68 19.16 23.71
C GLY A 104 -7.59 20.14 24.13
N SER A 105 -6.82 20.67 23.16
CA SER A 105 -5.81 21.69 23.41
C SER A 105 -6.30 23.07 22.97
N TRP A 106 -5.80 24.14 23.57
CA TRP A 106 -6.00 25.48 23.02
C TRP A 106 -5.25 25.62 21.70
N GLU A 107 -5.85 26.30 20.72
CA GLU A 107 -5.22 26.56 19.42
C GLU A 107 -3.89 27.31 19.61
N GLY A 108 -2.79 26.72 19.14
CA GLY A 108 -1.43 27.30 19.26
C GLY A 108 -0.72 27.06 20.59
N CYS A 109 -1.29 26.30 21.53
CA CYS A 109 -0.66 26.00 22.82
C CYS A 109 -0.28 24.52 23.02
N GLY A 110 -0.63 23.62 22.09
CA GLY A 110 -0.12 22.24 22.09
C GLY A 110 1.24 22.14 21.38
N GLU A 111 2.09 21.21 21.79
CA GLU A 111 3.08 20.65 20.86
C GLU A 111 2.30 20.12 19.66
N ASP A 112 2.71 20.45 18.42
CA ASP A 112 2.05 19.94 17.22
C ASP A 112 1.80 18.44 17.42
N GLY A 113 0.54 18.02 17.32
CA GLY A 113 0.09 16.71 17.78
C GLY A 113 0.71 15.59 16.95
N ILE A 114 1.93 15.19 17.29
CA ILE A 114 2.55 14.01 16.73
C ILE A 114 1.87 12.83 17.40
N SER A 115 0.88 12.24 16.72
CA SER A 115 0.36 10.95 17.13
C SER A 115 1.15 9.84 16.43
N GLU A 116 1.27 8.70 17.11
CA GLU A 116 1.90 7.51 16.53
C GLU A 116 0.80 6.54 16.13
N ILE A 117 0.68 6.27 14.83
CA ILE A 117 -0.21 5.23 14.31
C ILE A 117 0.62 3.97 14.12
N CYS A 118 0.29 2.93 14.89
CA CYS A 118 0.89 1.60 14.78
C CYS A 118 -0.06 0.60 14.09
N ILE A 119 0.43 -0.05 13.04
CA ILE A 119 -0.30 -1.11 12.34
C ILE A 119 -0.01 -2.46 13.00
N ASN A 120 -0.93 -2.90 13.87
CA ASN A 120 -0.78 -4.15 14.61
C ASN A 120 -1.28 -5.37 13.83
N ASP A 121 -2.18 -5.18 12.86
CA ASP A 121 -2.69 -6.27 12.04
C ASP A 121 -1.69 -6.67 10.94
N ASP A 122 -1.28 -7.95 10.97
CA ASP A 122 -0.30 -8.50 10.03
C ASP A 122 -0.81 -8.51 8.60
N GLU A 123 -2.10 -8.77 8.39
CA GLU A 123 -2.67 -8.84 7.04
C GLU A 123 -2.75 -7.45 6.39
N THR A 124 -3.20 -6.44 7.14
CA THR A 124 -3.17 -5.04 6.70
C THR A 124 -1.73 -4.59 6.43
N TYR A 125 -0.80 -4.88 7.34
CA TYR A 125 0.60 -4.52 7.16
C TYR A 125 1.23 -5.22 5.95
N ARG A 126 0.93 -6.50 5.72
CA ARG A 126 1.38 -7.28 4.57
C ARG A 126 0.91 -6.64 3.26
N LYS A 127 -0.36 -6.26 3.16
CA LYS A 127 -0.91 -5.57 1.96
C LYS A 127 -0.15 -4.28 1.65
N LEU A 128 0.14 -3.48 2.68
CA LEU A 128 0.91 -2.24 2.52
C LEU A 128 2.35 -2.51 2.05
N LEU A 129 2.99 -3.55 2.57
CA LEU A 129 4.33 -3.95 2.12
C LEU A 129 4.33 -4.51 0.69
N ILE A 130 3.30 -5.26 0.30
CA ILE A 130 3.13 -5.71 -1.08
C ILE A 130 3.00 -4.50 -2.01
N SER A 131 2.16 -3.50 -1.67
CA SER A 131 2.07 -2.24 -2.42
C SER A 131 3.44 -1.55 -2.52
N ARG A 132 4.16 -1.43 -1.39
CA ARG A 132 5.49 -0.82 -1.35
C ARG A 132 6.51 -1.55 -2.24
N SER A 133 6.36 -2.85 -2.45
CA SER A 133 7.25 -3.61 -3.32
C SER A 133 7.19 -3.14 -4.78
N TYR A 134 6.02 -2.71 -5.29
CA TYR A 134 5.89 -2.12 -6.63
C TYR A 134 6.71 -0.83 -6.73
N GLN A 135 6.61 0.01 -5.71
CA GLN A 135 7.35 1.27 -5.64
C GLN A 135 8.87 1.05 -5.58
N MET A 136 9.34 0.04 -4.85
CA MET A 136 10.76 -0.31 -4.79
C MET A 136 11.30 -0.87 -6.10
N GLN A 137 10.44 -1.50 -6.90
CA GLN A 137 10.79 -2.00 -8.23
C GLN A 137 10.74 -0.89 -9.30
N GLY A 138 10.29 0.32 -8.95
CA GLY A 138 10.15 1.43 -9.90
C GLY A 138 8.97 1.27 -10.86
N LEU A 139 7.96 0.48 -10.48
CA LEU A 139 6.76 0.22 -11.27
C LEU A 139 5.73 1.33 -11.05
N TYR A 140 5.90 2.46 -11.74
CA TYR A 140 5.04 3.65 -11.62
C TYR A 140 3.92 3.73 -12.66
N GLY A 141 3.63 2.63 -13.37
CA GLY A 141 2.56 2.59 -14.36
C GLY A 141 1.17 2.74 -13.72
N ILE A 142 0.18 3.21 -14.49
CA ILE A 142 -1.22 3.31 -14.02
C ILE A 142 -1.77 1.92 -13.66
N GLU A 143 -1.42 0.90 -14.45
CA GLU A 143 -1.80 -0.49 -14.17
C GLU A 143 -1.19 -0.98 -12.85
N ASP A 144 0.11 -0.75 -12.63
CA ASP A 144 0.80 -1.12 -11.38
C ASP A 144 0.24 -0.38 -10.17
N LEU A 145 -0.05 0.92 -10.32
CA LEU A 145 -0.68 1.74 -9.29
C LEU A 145 -2.08 1.23 -8.95
N THR A 146 -2.86 0.85 -9.97
CA THR A 146 -4.18 0.25 -9.80
C THR A 146 -4.09 -1.09 -9.08
N ASN A 147 -3.14 -1.94 -9.48
CA ASN A 147 -2.90 -3.24 -8.84
C ASN A 147 -2.46 -3.07 -7.37
N ALA A 148 -1.56 -2.13 -7.09
CA ALA A 148 -1.14 -1.80 -5.73
C ALA A 148 -2.32 -1.28 -4.88
N LEU A 149 -3.16 -0.41 -5.43
CA LEU A 149 -4.36 0.09 -4.76
C LEU A 149 -5.36 -1.04 -4.47
N ARG A 150 -5.55 -1.97 -5.41
CA ARG A 150 -6.41 -3.14 -5.26
C ARG A 150 -5.92 -4.12 -4.20
N VAL A 151 -4.61 -4.24 -3.99
CA VAL A 151 -4.06 -5.04 -2.89
C VAL A 151 -4.48 -4.47 -1.53
N ILE A 152 -4.49 -3.15 -1.38
CA ILE A 152 -4.84 -2.47 -0.12
C ILE A 152 -6.36 -2.51 0.10
N TYR A 153 -7.13 -1.99 -0.85
CA TYR A 153 -8.56 -1.74 -0.66
C TYR A 153 -9.47 -2.82 -1.25
N GLY A 154 -8.95 -3.73 -2.06
CA GLY A 154 -9.74 -4.77 -2.73
C GLY A 154 -10.01 -4.46 -4.21
N PRO A 155 -10.70 -5.37 -4.92
CA PRO A 155 -10.79 -5.36 -6.38
C PRO A 155 -11.54 -4.17 -6.98
N THR A 156 -12.38 -3.49 -6.19
CA THR A 156 -13.15 -2.31 -6.62
C THR A 156 -12.29 -1.06 -6.78
N ALA A 157 -11.11 -1.03 -6.14
CA ALA A 157 -10.28 0.15 -6.15
C ALA A 157 -9.67 0.40 -7.54
N THR A 158 -9.68 1.65 -7.97
CA THR A 158 -9.09 2.05 -9.24
C THR A 158 -8.56 3.48 -9.21
N VAL A 159 -7.67 3.79 -10.17
CA VAL A 159 -7.29 5.16 -10.50
C VAL A 159 -8.44 5.76 -11.32
N LEU A 160 -8.93 6.92 -10.90
CA LEU A 160 -9.97 7.66 -11.60
C LEU A 160 -9.39 8.54 -12.70
N ASP A 161 -8.46 9.41 -12.32
CA ASP A 161 -7.80 10.38 -13.20
C ASP A 161 -6.29 10.25 -13.04
N ALA A 162 -5.56 10.34 -14.15
CA ALA A 162 -4.11 10.36 -14.17
C ALA A 162 -3.63 11.33 -15.26
N GLY A 163 -3.08 12.47 -14.85
CA GLY A 163 -2.66 13.50 -15.79
C GLY A 163 -2.22 14.78 -15.11
N HIS A 164 -1.57 15.67 -15.86
CA HIS A 164 -1.25 17.04 -15.40
C HIS A 164 -0.52 17.15 -14.04
N GLY A 165 0.33 16.18 -13.71
CA GLY A 165 1.06 16.16 -12.44
C GLY A 165 0.22 15.73 -11.22
N ARG A 166 -0.94 15.08 -11.43
CA ARG A 166 -1.78 14.55 -10.36
C ARG A 166 -2.35 13.17 -10.71
N VAL A 167 -2.75 12.44 -9.68
CA VAL A 167 -3.54 11.21 -9.79
C VAL A 167 -4.68 11.24 -8.77
N VAL A 168 -5.85 10.76 -9.18
CA VAL A 168 -7.03 10.63 -8.30
C VAL A 168 -7.29 9.15 -8.06
N LEU A 169 -7.29 8.76 -6.78
CA LEU A 169 -7.42 7.38 -6.33
C LEU A 169 -8.80 7.18 -5.70
N ALA A 170 -9.45 6.05 -6.00
CA ALA A 170 -10.77 5.75 -5.46
C ALA A 170 -10.86 4.29 -4.99
N PRO A 171 -11.16 4.03 -3.70
CA PRO A 171 -11.45 2.69 -3.20
C PRO A 171 -12.78 2.10 -3.72
N PHE A 172 -13.73 2.96 -4.10
CA PHE A 172 -15.10 2.61 -4.48
C PHE A 172 -15.86 1.76 -3.45
N ARG A 173 -15.57 2.01 -2.18
CA ARG A 173 -16.28 1.43 -1.04
C ARG A 173 -16.10 2.33 0.18
N GLU A 174 -16.97 2.14 1.16
CA GLU A 174 -16.79 2.74 2.47
C GLU A 174 -15.52 2.18 3.13
N LEU A 175 -14.77 3.08 3.75
CA LEU A 175 -13.59 2.75 4.53
C LEU A 175 -13.99 2.54 5.98
N ASN A 176 -13.40 1.54 6.63
CA ASN A 176 -13.58 1.37 8.07
C ASN A 176 -12.71 2.36 8.85
N ASP A 177 -12.98 2.52 10.16
CA ASP A 177 -12.26 3.48 11.01
C ASP A 177 -10.74 3.25 11.02
N ALA A 178 -10.30 1.98 10.98
CA ALA A 178 -8.88 1.65 10.95
C ALA A 178 -8.21 2.06 9.62
N GLU A 179 -8.92 1.89 8.50
CA GLU A 179 -8.48 2.31 7.17
C GLU A 179 -8.44 3.83 7.06
N MET A 180 -9.44 4.52 7.61
CA MET A 180 -9.46 5.98 7.68
C MET A 180 -8.27 6.52 8.49
N ALA A 181 -7.96 5.89 9.62
CA ALA A 181 -6.81 6.30 10.45
C ALA A 181 -5.48 6.19 9.68
N ILE A 182 -5.30 5.14 8.86
CA ILE A 182 -4.07 4.96 8.09
C ILE A 182 -4.03 5.74 6.76
N LEU A 183 -5.08 6.48 6.38
CA LEU A 183 -5.12 7.16 5.07
C LEU A 183 -3.93 8.08 4.81
N GLN A 184 -3.46 8.78 5.85
CA GLN A 184 -2.32 9.71 5.74
C GLN A 184 -0.99 9.01 5.42
N ILE A 185 -0.86 7.71 5.72
CA ILE A 185 0.37 6.94 5.47
C ILE A 185 0.34 6.20 4.13
N ILE A 186 -0.84 5.97 3.54
CA ILE A 186 -1.00 5.21 2.28
C ILE A 186 -0.21 5.80 1.10
N PRO A 187 -0.17 7.13 0.87
CA PRO A 187 0.63 7.68 -0.22
C PRO A 187 2.12 7.30 -0.18
N ARG A 188 2.65 6.87 0.97
CA ARG A 188 4.05 6.45 1.12
C ARG A 188 4.35 5.05 0.60
N VAL A 189 3.33 4.20 0.47
CA VAL A 189 3.48 2.80 -0.01
C VAL A 189 3.01 2.61 -1.44
N LEU A 190 2.24 3.54 -1.97
CA LEU A 190 1.79 3.49 -3.35
C LEU A 190 2.92 3.86 -4.31
N PRO A 191 3.00 3.21 -5.48
CA PRO A 191 4.00 3.52 -6.50
C PRO A 191 3.64 4.81 -7.25
N ILE A 192 3.70 5.95 -6.56
CA ILE A 192 3.49 7.27 -7.16
C ILE A 192 4.83 7.84 -7.58
N ALA A 193 4.92 8.31 -8.82
CA ALA A 193 6.12 8.95 -9.34
C ALA A 193 6.42 10.26 -8.56
N PRO A 194 7.69 10.57 -8.27
CA PRO A 194 8.05 11.82 -7.61
C PRO A 194 7.51 13.04 -8.36
N GLY A 195 6.92 13.99 -7.64
CA GLY A 195 6.34 15.22 -8.20
C GLY A 195 4.87 15.11 -8.62
N ILE A 196 4.26 13.93 -8.53
CA ILE A 196 2.82 13.74 -8.76
C ILE A 196 2.05 13.96 -7.45
N VAL A 197 1.00 14.77 -7.51
CA VAL A 197 0.09 15.03 -6.39
C VAL A 197 -0.97 13.94 -6.33
N THR A 198 -1.18 13.33 -5.16
CA THR A 198 -2.25 12.36 -4.94
C THR A 198 -3.51 13.03 -4.41
N ARG A 199 -4.65 12.71 -5.00
CA ARG A 199 -5.96 13.09 -4.52
C ARG A 199 -6.83 11.85 -4.35
N TRP A 200 -7.81 11.94 -3.47
CA TRP A 200 -8.65 10.81 -3.10
C TRP A 200 -10.12 11.12 -3.30
N HIS A 201 -10.84 10.15 -3.84
CA HIS A 201 -12.29 10.12 -3.93
C HIS A 201 -12.83 8.99 -3.06
N PHE A 202 -13.59 9.34 -2.02
CA PHE A 202 -14.18 8.36 -1.09
C PHE A 202 -15.66 8.05 -1.39
N GLY A 203 -16.18 8.53 -2.52
CA GLY A 203 -17.53 8.19 -2.95
C GLY A 203 -17.65 6.70 -3.27
N THR A 204 -18.83 6.14 -2.96
CA THR A 204 -19.21 4.76 -3.30
C THR A 204 -19.84 4.66 -4.69
N PHE A 205 -20.25 5.79 -5.26
CA PHE A 205 -20.82 5.88 -6.59
C PHE A 205 -19.77 6.36 -7.60
N THR A 206 -19.91 5.92 -8.84
CA THR A 206 -19.16 6.47 -9.96
C THR A 206 -19.53 7.95 -10.12
N VAL A 207 -18.52 8.81 -10.19
CA VAL A 207 -18.71 10.26 -10.35
C VAL A 207 -19.58 10.51 -11.58
N PHE A 208 -20.73 11.15 -11.38
CA PHE A 208 -21.70 11.53 -12.42
C PHE A 208 -21.88 13.04 -12.42
N GLY A 209 -22.35 13.59 -13.55
CA GLY A 209 -22.58 15.03 -13.68
C GLY A 209 -23.29 15.37 -14.99
N PHE A 210 -23.47 16.66 -15.25
CA PHE A 210 -24.22 17.18 -16.38
C PHE A 210 -23.29 17.94 -17.33
N GLY A 211 -23.27 17.57 -18.62
CA GLY A 211 -22.48 18.22 -19.67
C GLY A 211 -21.84 17.23 -20.64
N GLU A 212 -21.10 17.75 -21.63
CA GLU A 212 -20.31 16.96 -22.58
C GLU A 212 -19.16 16.24 -21.85
N GLY A 213 -19.09 14.92 -21.99
CA GLY A 213 -18.07 14.09 -21.35
C GLY A 213 -18.45 13.44 -20.02
N TRP A 214 -19.63 13.67 -19.45
CA TRP A 214 -20.08 12.94 -18.26
C TRP A 214 -20.69 11.59 -18.63
N GLY A 215 -20.49 10.57 -17.79
CA GLY A 215 -21.33 9.36 -17.88
C GLY A 215 -22.76 9.73 -17.49
N GLY A 216 -23.68 9.75 -18.46
CA GLY A 216 -25.10 9.89 -18.16
C GLY A 216 -25.60 8.75 -17.26
N PHE A 217 -26.76 8.93 -16.62
CA PHE A 217 -27.41 7.89 -15.79
C PHE A 217 -27.64 6.54 -16.52
N CYS A 218 -27.53 6.53 -17.85
CA CYS A 218 -27.74 5.37 -18.71
C CYS A 218 -26.63 5.18 -19.76
N GLU A 219 -25.49 5.87 -19.62
CA GLU A 219 -24.37 5.77 -20.57
C GLU A 219 -23.21 5.00 -19.96
N ASP A 220 -22.42 4.35 -20.80
CA ASP A 220 -21.25 3.60 -20.38
C ASP A 220 -20.17 4.55 -19.85
N TRP A 221 -19.54 4.16 -18.74
CA TRP A 221 -18.45 4.93 -18.14
C TRP A 221 -17.24 4.90 -19.08
N LEU A 222 -16.85 6.07 -19.60
CA LEU A 222 -15.65 6.27 -20.38
C LEU A 222 -14.56 6.91 -19.50
N PRO A 223 -13.65 6.11 -18.89
CA PRO A 223 -12.61 6.64 -18.00
C PRO A 223 -11.66 7.60 -18.72
N ASP A 224 -11.45 7.39 -20.01
CA ASP A 224 -10.61 8.25 -20.86
C ASP A 224 -11.34 9.50 -21.36
N GLY A 225 -12.61 9.70 -20.99
CA GLY A 225 -13.48 10.76 -21.49
C GLY A 225 -14.12 10.46 -22.84
N ALA A 226 -15.01 11.34 -23.29
CA ALA A 226 -15.63 11.26 -24.61
C ALA A 226 -14.91 12.20 -25.58
N ASN A 227 -14.65 11.74 -26.80
CA ASN A 227 -14.16 12.63 -27.86
C ASN A 227 -15.26 13.63 -28.20
N LEU A 228 -14.90 14.91 -28.30
CA LEU A 228 -15.81 15.92 -28.82
C LEU A 228 -16.07 15.63 -30.30
N SER A 229 -17.34 15.46 -30.65
CA SER A 229 -17.80 15.38 -32.03
C SER A 229 -18.77 16.52 -32.34
N THR A 230 -18.84 16.90 -33.62
CA THR A 230 -19.92 17.77 -34.12
C THR A 230 -21.23 16.98 -34.24
N GLU A 231 -22.35 17.66 -34.47
CA GLU A 231 -23.64 17.00 -34.78
C GLU A 231 -23.57 16.05 -36.01
N ALA A 232 -22.53 16.16 -36.84
CA ALA A 232 -22.27 15.29 -37.98
C ALA A 232 -21.33 14.11 -37.66
N ASP A 233 -20.97 13.91 -36.39
CA ASP A 233 -20.03 12.90 -35.90
C ASP A 233 -18.56 13.11 -36.32
N ASP A 234 -18.22 14.32 -36.81
CA ASP A 234 -16.82 14.68 -37.09
C ASP A 234 -16.10 15.01 -35.77
N LEU A 235 -14.98 14.32 -35.50
CA LEU A 235 -14.19 14.50 -34.29
C LEU A 235 -13.37 15.79 -34.32
N PHE A 236 -13.38 16.54 -33.21
CA PHE A 236 -12.48 17.68 -33.04
C PHE A 236 -11.06 17.18 -32.74
N VAL A 237 -10.11 17.61 -33.58
CA VAL A 237 -8.68 17.39 -33.40
C VAL A 237 -7.95 18.71 -33.24
N THR A 238 -6.86 18.71 -32.47
CA THR A 238 -5.93 19.84 -32.38
C THR A 238 -5.10 19.98 -33.67
N GLU A 239 -4.26 21.02 -33.75
CA GLU A 239 -3.33 21.20 -34.88
C GLU A 239 -2.32 20.05 -35.03
N ASP A 240 -2.16 19.22 -34.00
CA ASP A 240 -1.26 18.06 -33.95
C ASP A 240 -1.99 16.72 -34.21
N ASP A 241 -3.24 16.75 -34.69
CA ASP A 241 -4.11 15.57 -34.89
C ASP A 241 -4.47 14.81 -33.58
N ASP A 242 -4.29 15.42 -32.40
CA ASP A 242 -4.74 14.85 -31.13
C ASP A 242 -6.24 15.13 -30.90
N PHE A 243 -7.00 14.12 -30.49
CA PHE A 243 -8.43 14.29 -30.19
C PHE A 243 -8.66 15.19 -28.98
N ILE A 244 -9.60 16.13 -29.09
CA ILE A 244 -10.06 16.90 -27.95
C ILE A 244 -11.06 16.05 -27.18
N ILE A 245 -10.63 15.58 -26.02
CA ILE A 245 -11.45 14.78 -25.11
C ILE A 245 -12.09 15.72 -24.08
N THR A 246 -13.40 15.65 -23.95
CA THR A 246 -14.14 16.18 -22.80
C THR A 246 -14.59 15.02 -21.92
N GLY A 247 -14.25 15.05 -20.64
CA GLY A 247 -14.54 13.97 -19.71
C GLY A 247 -15.02 14.48 -18.35
N PRO A 248 -15.61 13.61 -17.51
CA PRO A 248 -16.16 13.97 -16.22
C PRO A 248 -15.07 14.34 -15.21
N LEU A 249 -13.83 13.98 -15.54
CA LEU A 249 -12.61 14.18 -14.75
C LEU A 249 -11.87 15.46 -15.13
N THR A 250 -12.57 16.43 -15.75
CA THR A 250 -12.03 17.77 -15.95
C THR A 250 -11.54 18.37 -14.63
N ARG A 251 -10.46 19.15 -14.71
CA ARG A 251 -9.71 19.71 -13.57
C ARG A 251 -10.62 20.25 -12.47
N GLY A 252 -10.58 19.59 -11.30
CA GLY A 252 -11.22 20.09 -10.08
C GLY A 252 -12.75 20.09 -10.15
N ALA A 253 -13.36 19.13 -10.84
CA ALA A 253 -14.80 18.97 -10.82
C ALA A 253 -15.31 18.81 -9.37
N ASP A 254 -16.22 19.70 -8.95
CA ASP A 254 -16.77 19.72 -7.59
C ASP A 254 -17.38 18.35 -7.18
N TRP A 255 -17.88 17.60 -8.17
CA TRP A 255 -18.48 16.27 -7.99
C TRP A 255 -17.48 15.16 -7.67
N MET A 256 -16.18 15.35 -7.95
CA MET A 256 -15.15 14.38 -7.61
C MET A 256 -14.80 14.40 -6.12
N CYS A 257 -15.24 15.41 -5.35
CA CYS A 257 -14.96 15.54 -3.91
C CYS A 257 -13.48 15.22 -3.59
N GLU A 258 -12.57 15.73 -4.40
CA GLU A 258 -11.15 15.37 -4.33
C GLU A 258 -10.53 15.87 -3.02
N ILE A 259 -10.12 14.96 -2.15
CA ILE A 259 -9.39 15.32 -0.93
C ILE A 259 -7.89 15.18 -1.18
N ASP A 260 -7.13 16.25 -0.95
CA ASP A 260 -5.67 16.22 -0.99
C ASP A 260 -5.15 15.57 0.29
N LEU A 261 -4.65 14.34 0.17
CA LEU A 261 -3.96 13.67 1.27
C LEU A 261 -2.47 13.92 1.11
N LYS A 262 -1.99 15.01 1.73
CA LYS A 262 -0.55 15.25 1.82
C LYS A 262 0.04 14.38 2.93
N PRO A 263 1.08 13.58 2.65
CA PRO A 263 1.80 12.91 3.72
C PRO A 263 2.42 13.98 4.61
N TYR A 264 2.09 13.95 5.90
CA TYR A 264 2.61 14.88 6.91
C TYR A 264 2.23 16.35 6.77
N SER A 265 1.10 16.71 6.13
CA SER A 265 0.63 18.10 6.26
C SER A 265 0.01 18.32 7.63
N CYS A 266 0.86 18.70 8.57
CA CYS A 266 0.59 19.76 9.49
C CYS A 266 1.13 21.07 8.86
#